data_AF-A0A231GT11-F1
#
_entry.id   AF-A0A231GT11-F1
#
_cell.length_a   1.000
_cell.length_b   1.000
_cell.length_c   1.000
_cell.angle_alpha   90.00
_cell.angle_beta   90.00
_cell.angle_gamma   90.00
#
_symmetry.space_group_name_H-M   'P 1'
#
loop_
_entity.id
_entity.type
_entity.pdbx_description
1 polymer ?
#
loop_
_entity_poly.entity_id
_entity_poly.type
_entity_poly.pdbx_seq_one_letter_code
_entity_poly.pdbx_strand_id
1 'polypeptide(L)' 'MDQQGLAAAIGRSTSYVSTRMRGELPFDLNDVENIAIVLEIPYSQLIG' A
#
# COMPACT_ATOMS: atom_id res chain seq x y z
N MET A 1 7.68 -7.53 4.91
CA MET A 1 8.01 -6.31 4.14
C MET A 1 7.91 -5.13 5.08
N ASP A 2 8.88 -4.22 5.07
CA ASP A 2 8.85 -2.98 5.88
C ASP A 2 8.26 -1.81 5.08
N GLN A 3 8.08 -0.64 5.70
CA GLN A 3 7.48 0.53 5.05
C GLN A 3 8.30 1.01 3.85
N GLN A 4 9.62 0.89 3.92
CA GLN A 4 10.52 1.30 2.85
C GLN A 4 10.43 0.36 1.64
N GLY A 5 10.40 -0.96 1.87
CA GLY A 5 10.20 -1.95 0.82
C GLY A 5 8.84 -1.81 0.15
N LEU A 6 7.78 -1.56 0.93
CA LEU A 6 6.45 -1.33 0.37
C LEU A 6 6.42 -0.07 -0.48
N ALA A 7 6.95 1.04 0.02
CA ALA A 7 7.02 2.31 -0.70
C ALA A 7 7.75 2.17 -2.05
N ALA A 8 8.89 1.47 -2.07
CA ALA A 8 9.62 1.18 -3.30
C ALA A 8 8.79 0.31 -4.27
N ALA A 9 8.10 -0.70 -3.76
CA ALA A 9 7.31 -1.63 -4.57
C ALA A 9 6.10 -0.96 -5.25
N ILE A 10 5.49 0.05 -4.61
CA ILE A 10 4.32 0.76 -5.15
C ILE A 10 4.68 2.13 -5.77
N GLY A 11 5.97 2.46 -5.89
CA GLY A 11 6.42 3.72 -6.50
C GLY A 11 6.07 4.97 -5.69
N ARG A 12 6.02 4.87 -4.36
CA ARG A 12 5.69 5.97 -3.44
C ARG A 12 6.84 6.28 -2.48
N SER A 13 6.75 7.38 -1.75
CA SER A 13 7.69 7.69 -0.68
C SER A 13 7.37 6.93 0.61
N THR A 14 8.37 6.68 1.45
CA THR A 14 8.14 6.07 2.79
C THR A 14 7.21 6.93 3.65
N SER A 15 7.30 8.26 3.54
CA SER A 15 6.40 9.18 4.26
C SER A 15 4.94 9.01 3.86
N TYR A 16 4.67 8.81 2.57
CA TYR A 16 3.33 8.56 2.02
C TYR A 16 2.70 7.31 2.63
N VAL A 17 3.44 6.20 2.66
CA VAL A 17 3.02 4.93 3.25
C VAL A 17 2.82 5.08 4.75
N SER A 18 3.74 5.76 5.44
CA SER A 18 3.69 5.96 6.89
C SER A 18 2.43 6.70 7.34
N THR A 19 2.07 7.81 6.67
CA THR A 19 0.82 8.57 6.92
C THR A 19 -0.42 7.69 6.78
N ARG A 20 -0.46 6.83 5.76
CA ARG A 20 -1.62 5.97 5.50
C ARG A 20 -1.72 4.78 6.45
N MET A 21 -0.58 4.19 6.82
CA MET A 21 -0.53 3.15 7.85
C MET A 21 -0.92 3.66 9.25
N ARG A 22 -0.74 4.96 9.53
CA ARG A 22 -1.26 5.60 10.75
C ARG A 22 -2.77 5.90 10.70
N GLY A 23 -3.43 5.67 9.57
CA GLY A 23 -4.86 5.94 9.37
C GLY A 23 -5.21 7.42 9.19
N GLU A 24 -4.22 8.29 8.97
CA GLU A 24 -4.46 9.73 8.75
C GLU A 24 -5.13 9.98 7.41
N LEU A 25 -4.78 9.19 6.39
CA LEU A 25 -5.36 9.23 5.05
C LEU A 25 -5.50 7.80 4.51
N PRO A 26 -6.48 7.52 3.65
CA PRO A 26 -6.59 6.22 2.98
C PRO A 26 -5.54 6.06 1.86
N PHE A 27 -5.26 4.81 1.50
CA PHE A 27 -4.58 4.50 0.24
C PHE A 27 -5.50 4.79 -0.95
N ASP A 28 -4.90 5.24 -2.06
CA ASP A 28 -5.65 5.43 -3.30
C ASP A 28 -5.93 4.05 -3.92
N LEU A 29 -6.97 3.92 -4.77
CA LEU A 29 -7.33 2.64 -5.39
C LEU A 29 -6.16 1.99 -6.15
N ASN A 30 -5.39 2.80 -6.89
CA ASN A 30 -4.18 2.35 -7.59
C ASN A 30 -3.12 1.81 -6.63
N ASP A 31 -2.99 2.41 -5.44
CA ASP A 31 -2.04 1.90 -4.45
C ASP A 31 -2.53 0.57 -3.90
N VAL A 32 -3.83 0.43 -3.59
CA VAL A 32 -4.40 -0.83 -3.08
C VAL A 32 -4.23 -1.96 -4.11
N GLU A 33 -4.44 -1.67 -5.40
CA GLU A 33 -4.18 -2.62 -6.48
C GLU A 33 -2.70 -3.03 -6.55
N ASN A 34 -1.79 -2.05 -6.52
CA ASN A 34 -0.35 -2.33 -6.50
C ASN A 34 0.08 -3.11 -5.26
N ILE A 35 -0.49 -2.80 -4.09
CA ILE A 35 -0.25 -3.54 -2.84
C ILE A 35 -0.73 -4.99 -2.99
N ALA A 36 -1.91 -5.23 -3.57
CA ALA A 36 -2.41 -6.58 -3.82
C ALA A 36 -1.47 -7.39 -4.69
N ILE A 37 -0.95 -6.79 -5.78
CA ILE A 37 0.02 -7.40 -6.68
C ILE A 37 1.32 -7.74 -5.93
N VAL A 38 1.86 -6.79 -5.18
CA VAL A 38 3.11 -6.95 -4.42
C VAL A 38 3.02 -8.01 -3.33
N LEU A 39 1.85 -8.14 -2.71
CA LEU A 39 1.58 -9.13 -1.66
C LEU A 39 1.12 -10.48 -2.21
N GLU A 40 0.93 -10.60 -3.53
CA GLU A 40 0.40 -11.81 -4.19
C GLU A 40 -0.95 -12.28 -3.61
N ILE A 41 -1.80 -11.33 -3.18
CA ILE A 41 -3.13 -11.61 -2.66
C ILE A 41 -4.22 -11.05 -3.56
N PRO A 42 -5.43 -11.65 -3.56
CA PRO A 42 -6.55 -11.10 -4.30
C PRO A 42 -6.91 -9.69 -3.82
N TYR A 43 -7.13 -8.77 -4.75
CA TYR A 43 -7.57 -7.40 -4.44
C TYR A 43 -8.81 -7.36 -3.53
N SER A 44 -9.74 -8.30 -3.71
CA SER A 44 -10.93 -8.46 -2.87
C SER A 44 -10.64 -8.68 -1.39
N GLN A 45 -9.45 -9.13 -1.00
CA GLN A 45 -9.06 -9.28 0.40
C GLN A 45 -8.62 -7.96 1.05
N LEU A 46 -8.36 -6.90 0.27
CA LEU A 46 -7.94 -5.59 0.77
C LEU A 46 -9.09 -4.57 0.87
N ILE A 47 -10.18 -4.81 0.16
CA ILE A 47 -11.39 -3.95 0.11
C ILE A 47 -12.62 -4.61 0.74
N GLY A 48 -12.45 -5.81 1.32
CA GLY A 48 -13.49 -6.60 1.99
C GLY A 48 -13.70 -6.23 3.45
#